data_AF-A0A537S339-F1
#
_entry.id   AF-A0A537S339-F1
#
_cell.length_a   1.000
_cell.length_b   1.000
_cell.length_c   1.000
_cell.angle_alpha   90.00
_cell.angle_beta   90.00
_cell.angle_gamma   90.00
#
_symmetry.space_group_name_H-M   'P 1'
#
loop_
_entity.id
_entity.type
_entity.pdbx_description
1 polymer ?
#
loop_
_entity_poly.entity_id
_entity_poly.type
_entity_poly.pdbx_seq_one_letter_code
_entity_poly.pdbx_strand_id
1 'polypeptide(L)'
;MAEHGQVEYATAQGNDLPAHVTMYDRFVHWIVVGGAHAANVVLGLAIGGVAGHWLVAFAIFVVATIVAFHGFLSGARMPSIVMVIISLITLALA
;
A
#
# COMPACT_ATOMS: atom_id res chain seq x y z
N MET A 1 28.69 10.10 37.59
CA MET A 1 27.57 9.96 36.64
C MET A 1 28.18 10.06 35.26
N ALA A 2 28.03 9.04 34.42
CA ALA A 2 28.58 9.09 33.06
C ALA A 2 27.86 10.20 32.29
N GLU A 3 28.64 11.11 31.73
CA GLU A 3 28.15 12.19 30.88
C GLU A 3 27.52 11.56 29.64
N HIS A 4 26.19 11.55 29.57
CA HIS A 4 25.46 11.17 28.37
C HIS A 4 25.56 12.32 27.37
N GLY A 5 26.75 12.50 26.78
CA GLY A 5 26.92 13.36 25.61
C GLY A 5 25.91 12.95 24.53
N GLN A 6 25.39 13.93 23.78
CA GLN A 6 24.45 13.68 22.68
C GLN A 6 25.01 12.57 21.81
N VAL A 7 24.37 11.40 21.84
CA VAL A 7 24.90 10.26 21.11
C VAL A 7 24.73 10.60 19.64
N GLU A 8 25.85 10.92 18.99
CA GLU A 8 25.93 11.24 17.57
C GLU A 8 25.77 9.95 16.77
N TYR A 9 24.59 9.32 16.88
CA TYR A 9 24.28 8.06 16.21
C TYR A 9 24.41 8.19 14.69
N ALA A 10 24.20 9.39 14.13
CA ALA A 10 24.32 9.65 12.70
C ALA A 10 25.75 9.41 12.15
N THR A 11 26.79 9.61 12.94
CA THR A 11 28.21 9.52 12.50
C THR A 11 29.00 8.44 13.24
N ALA A 12 28.36 7.70 14.17
CA ALA A 12 28.99 6.60 14.88
C ALA A 12 29.52 5.52 13.91
N GLN A 13 30.73 5.03 14.17
CA GLN A 13 31.33 3.96 13.38
C GLN A 13 30.45 2.69 13.48
N GLY A 14 29.99 2.19 12.33
CA GLY A 14 29.04 1.07 12.25
C GLY A 14 27.57 1.48 12.12
N ASN A 15 27.25 2.78 12.13
CA ASN A 15 25.91 3.27 11.80
C ASN A 15 25.60 3.06 10.30
N ASP A 16 24.50 2.37 10.01
CA ASP A 16 24.00 2.10 8.66
C ASP A 16 22.74 2.93 8.32
N LEU A 17 22.57 4.09 8.98
CA LEU A 17 21.42 4.98 8.80
C LEU A 17 20.99 5.19 7.33
N PRO A 18 21.89 5.38 6.34
CA PRO A 18 21.47 5.48 4.94
C PRO A 18 20.75 4.22 4.41
N ALA A 19 21.20 3.03 4.82
CA ALA A 19 20.56 1.76 4.47
C ALA A 19 19.23 1.60 5.20
N HIS A 20 19.17 1.98 6.49
CA HIS A 20 17.93 1.96 7.27
C HIS A 20 16.85 2.86 6.67
N VAL A 21 17.19 4.09 6.29
CA VAL A 21 16.26 5.03 5.62
C VAL A 21 15.75 4.44 4.31
N THR A 22 16.64 3.88 3.50
CA THR A 22 16.26 3.24 2.22
C THR A 22 15.30 2.05 2.44
N MET A 23 15.54 1.24 3.47
CA MET A 23 14.66 0.13 3.83
C MET A 23 13.30 0.63 4.32
N TYR A 24 13.29 1.66 5.18
CA TYR A 24 12.07 2.23 5.72
C TYR A 24 11.18 2.83 4.61
N ASP A 25 11.78 3.54 3.65
CA ASP A 25 11.04 4.09 2.50
C ASP A 25 10.34 2.98 1.69
N ARG A 26 11.03 1.84 1.47
CA ARG A 26 10.43 0.68 0.81
C ARG A 26 9.33 0.03 1.64
N PHE A 27 9.54 -0.08 2.95
CA PHE A 27 8.54 -0.62 3.88
C PHE A 27 7.26 0.22 3.84
N VAL A 28 7.37 1.54 3.98
CA VAL A 28 6.21 2.45 3.92
C VAL A 28 5.50 2.33 2.58
N HIS A 29 6.25 2.27 1.47
CA HIS A 29 5.67 2.07 0.14
C HIS A 29 4.87 0.76 0.05
N TRP A 30 5.43 -0.36 0.50
CA TRP A 30 4.75 -1.65 0.49
C TRP A 30 3.51 -1.66 1.37
N ILE A 31 3.53 -1.01 2.52
CA ILE A 31 2.35 -0.86 3.39
C ILE A 31 1.24 -0.09 2.67
N VAL A 32 1.56 1.00 1.96
CA VAL A 32 0.57 1.77 1.20
C VAL A 32 -0.04 0.93 0.07
N VAL A 33 0.79 0.28 -0.75
CA VAL A 33 0.32 -0.53 -1.88
C VAL A 33 -0.47 -1.75 -1.40
N GLY A 34 0.05 -2.48 -0.40
CA GLY A 34 -0.59 -3.65 0.17
C GLY A 34 -1.88 -3.32 0.92
N GLY A 35 -1.88 -2.23 1.69
CA GLY A 35 -3.07 -1.73 2.38
C GLY A 35 -4.17 -1.31 1.40
N ALA A 36 -3.81 -0.60 0.33
CA ALA A 36 -4.75 -0.26 -0.75
C ALA A 36 -5.31 -1.51 -1.44
N HIS A 37 -4.50 -2.55 -1.66
CA HIS A 37 -4.96 -3.81 -2.22
C HIS A 37 -5.96 -4.52 -1.28
N ALA A 38 -5.65 -4.64 0.01
CA ALA A 38 -6.55 -5.20 1.01
C ALA A 38 -7.89 -4.46 1.06
N ALA A 39 -7.88 -3.12 0.99
CA ALA A 39 -9.08 -2.31 0.91
C ALA A 39 -9.91 -2.64 -0.34
N ASN A 40 -9.28 -2.80 -1.51
CA ASN A 40 -9.97 -3.21 -2.74
C ASN A 40 -10.61 -4.60 -2.63
N VAL A 41 -9.99 -5.53 -1.89
CA VAL A 41 -10.61 -6.85 -1.63
C VAL A 41 -11.89 -6.69 -0.80
N VAL A 42 -11.84 -5.89 0.27
CA VAL A 42 -13.04 -5.62 1.10
C VAL A 42 -14.13 -4.93 0.27
N LEU A 43 -13.77 -3.95 -0.56
CA LEU A 43 -14.72 -3.24 -1.43
C LEU A 43 -15.31 -4.15 -2.51
N GLY A 44 -14.49 -5.01 -3.13
CA GLY A 44 -14.96 -6.00 -4.10
C GLY A 44 -15.96 -6.98 -3.48
N LEU A 45 -15.71 -7.43 -2.25
CA LEU A 45 -16.67 -8.27 -1.52
C LEU A 45 -17.97 -7.52 -1.20
N ALA A 46 -17.89 -6.24 -0.81
CA ALA A 46 -19.07 -5.41 -0.58
C ALA A 46 -19.92 -5.26 -1.86
N ILE A 47 -19.29 -5.00 -3.00
CA ILE A 47 -19.95 -4.95 -4.31
C ILE A 47 -20.59 -6.31 -4.65
N GLY A 48 -19.86 -7.41 -4.45
CA GLY A 48 -20.36 -8.77 -4.72
C GLY A 48 -21.54 -9.17 -3.82
N GLY A 49 -21.71 -8.54 -2.66
CA GLY A 49 -22.88 -8.69 -1.80
C GLY A 49 -24.18 -8.19 -2.43
N VAL A 50 -24.12 -7.34 -3.47
CA VAL A 50 -25.29 -6.85 -4.20
C VAL A 50 -25.70 -7.84 -5.29
N ALA A 51 -27.01 -8.14 -5.38
CA ALA A 51 -27.52 -9.08 -6.38
C ALA A 51 -27.15 -8.65 -7.80
N GLY A 52 -26.60 -9.58 -8.60
CA GLY A 52 -26.17 -9.33 -9.98
C GLY A 52 -24.77 -8.73 -10.15
N HIS A 53 -24.06 -8.34 -9.08
CA HIS A 53 -22.81 -7.57 -9.16
C HIS A 53 -21.53 -8.39 -9.00
N TRP A 54 -21.60 -9.73 -8.93
CA TRP A 54 -20.42 -10.59 -8.78
C TRP A 54 -19.40 -10.46 -9.91
N LEU A 55 -19.83 -10.21 -11.15
CA LEU A 55 -18.89 -9.99 -12.27
C LEU A 55 -18.13 -8.66 -12.12
N VAL A 56 -18.78 -7.63 -11.59
CA VAL A 56 -18.14 -6.34 -11.30
C VAL A 56 -17.14 -6.51 -10.15
N ALA A 57 -17.52 -7.20 -9.08
CA ALA A 57 -16.63 -7.56 -7.98
C ALA A 57 -15.39 -8.34 -8.47
N PHE A 58 -15.59 -9.32 -9.36
CA PHE A 58 -14.50 -10.08 -9.95
C PHE A 58 -13.52 -9.20 -10.74
N ALA A 59 -14.04 -8.25 -11.53
CA ALA A 59 -13.21 -7.29 -12.25
C ALA A 59 -12.36 -6.43 -11.27
N ILE A 60 -12.94 -5.99 -10.15
CA ILE A 60 -12.20 -5.26 -9.10
C ILE A 60 -11.05 -6.11 -8.56
N PHE A 61 -11.27 -7.40 -8.24
CA PHE A 61 -10.20 -8.27 -7.72
C PHE A 61 -9.04 -8.42 -8.71
N VAL A 62 -9.34 -8.67 -9.99
CA VAL A 62 -8.32 -8.87 -11.02
C VAL A 62 -7.52 -7.59 -11.24
N VAL A 63 -8.20 -6.47 -11.46
CA VAL A 63 -7.54 -5.18 -11.75
C VAL A 63 -6.75 -4.70 -10.53
N ALA A 64 -7.32 -4.78 -9.33
CA ALA A 64 -6.61 -4.38 -8.11
C ALA A 64 -5.37 -5.23 -7.84
N THR A 65 -5.37 -6.51 -8.21
CA THR A 65 -4.18 -7.39 -8.10
C THR A 65 -3.09 -6.96 -9.08
N ILE A 66 -3.45 -6.66 -10.33
CA ILE A 66 -2.50 -6.17 -11.35
C ILE A 66 -1.89 -4.84 -10.92
N VAL A 67 -2.72 -3.91 -10.43
CA VAL A 67 -2.27 -2.59 -9.95
C VAL A 67 -1.36 -2.73 -8.74
N ALA A 68 -1.69 -3.60 -7.78
CA ALA A 68 -0.84 -3.85 -6.62
C ALA A 68 0.51 -4.45 -7.02
N PHE A 69 0.52 -5.44 -7.91
CA PHE A 69 1.74 -6.05 -8.42
C PHE A 69 2.63 -5.02 -9.11
N HIS A 70 2.07 -4.18 -9.98
CA HIS A 70 2.80 -3.07 -10.59
C HIS A 70 3.35 -2.08 -9.54
N GLY A 71 2.56 -1.75 -8.52
CA GLY A 71 2.97 -0.86 -7.43
C GLY A 71 4.16 -1.41 -6.65
N PHE A 72 4.18 -2.70 -6.33
CA PHE A 72 5.29 -3.33 -5.61
C PHE A 72 6.60 -3.29 -6.39
N LEU A 73 6.54 -3.35 -7.72
CA LEU A 73 7.73 -3.37 -8.59
C LEU A 73 8.23 -1.97 -8.99
N SER A 74 7.33 -1.00 -9.14
CA SER A 74 7.66 0.32 -9.72
C SER A 74 8.00 1.40 -8.70
N GLY A 75 7.66 1.22 -7.41
CA GLY A 75 7.73 2.30 -6.42
C GLY A 75 6.59 3.34 -6.55
N ALA A 76 5.68 3.18 -7.51
CA ALA A 76 4.55 4.09 -7.69
C ALA A 76 3.38 3.71 -6.77
N ARG A 77 2.90 4.68 -5.98
CA ARG A 77 1.73 4.50 -5.09
C ARG A 77 0.42 5.03 -5.66
N MET A 78 0.48 5.96 -6.61
CA MET A 78 -0.70 6.63 -7.17
C MET A 78 -1.70 5.67 -7.82
N PRO A 79 -1.28 4.67 -8.63
CA PRO A 79 -2.22 3.73 -9.22
C PRO A 79 -3.05 2.96 -8.18
N SER A 80 -2.42 2.54 -7.07
CA SER A 80 -3.11 1.82 -5.99
C SER A 80 -4.15 2.69 -5.29
N ILE A 81 -3.84 3.97 -5.06
CA ILE A 81 -4.78 4.95 -4.48
C ILE A 81 -5.97 5.19 -5.43
N VAL A 82 -5.69 5.40 -6.72
CA VAL A 82 -6.72 5.59 -7.74
C VAL A 82 -7.62 4.36 -7.84
N MET A 83 -7.08 3.16 -7.74
CA MET A 83 -7.88 1.92 -7.75
C MET A 83 -8.86 1.87 -6.57
N VAL A 84 -8.43 2.27 -5.36
CA VAL A 84 -9.34 2.35 -4.19
C VAL A 84 -10.49 3.33 -4.46
N ILE A 85 -10.21 4.50 -5.04
CA ILE A 85 -11.22 5.49 -5.39
C ILE A 85 -12.20 4.92 -6.42
N ILE A 86 -11.71 4.22 -7.45
CA ILE A 86 -12.56 3.57 -8.45
C ILE A 86 -13.45 2.52 -7.80
N SER A 87 -12.92 1.68 -6.91
CA SER A 87 -13.71 0.69 -6.17
C SER A 87 -14.78 1.33 -5.28
N LEU A 88 -14.46 2.45 -4.62
CA LEU A 88 -15.43 3.22 -3.82
C LEU A 88 -16.56 3.80 -4.70
N ILE A 89 -16.22 4.39 -5.84
CA ILE A 89 -17.20 4.90 -6.80
C ILE A 89 -18.07 3.75 -7.32
N THR A 90 -17.44 2.61 -7.64
CA THR A 90 -18.15 1.42 -8.12
C THR A 90 -19.15 0.91 -7.08
N LEU A 91 -18.74 0.84 -5.81
CA LEU A 91 -19.64 0.49 -4.70
C LEU A 91 -20.77 1.49 -4.53
N ALA A 92 -20.52 2.79 -4.68
CA ALA A 92 -21.57 3.82 -4.58
C ALA A 92 -22.62 3.75 -5.71
N LEU A 93 -22.30 3.09 -6.82
CA LEU A 93 -23.16 2.93 -7.99
C LEU A 93 -23.76 1.52 -8.13
N ALA A 94 -23.36 0.57 -7.29
CA ALA A 94 -23.85 -0.81 -7.27
C ALA A 94 -25.14 -0.93 -6.45
#